data_AF-A0A378FQ25-F1
#
_entry.id   AF-A0A378FQ25-F1
#
_cell.length_a   1.000
_cell.length_b   1.000
_cell.length_c   1.000
_cell.angle_alpha   90.00
_cell.angle_beta   90.00
_cell.angle_gamma   90.00
#
_symmetry.space_group_name_H-M   'P 1'
#
loop_
_entity.id
_entity.type
_entity.pdbx_description
1 polymer ?
#
loop_
_entity_poly.entity_id
_entity_poly.type
_entity_poly.pdbx_seq_one_letter_code
_entity_poly.pdbx_strand_id
1 'polypeptide(L)' 'MPLICVCSPKGGVGKTTLAANLAYSLARTGSKVLALDFDVQNALCLHFGRTAER' A
#
# COMPACT_ATOMS: atom_id res chain seq x y z
N MET A 1 -2.70 -13.48 -12.34
CA MET A 1 -2.30 -12.21 -11.73
C MET A 1 -2.08 -12.47 -10.24
N PRO A 2 -0.85 -12.31 -9.72
CA PRO A 2 -0.57 -12.56 -8.30
C PRO A 2 -1.23 -11.51 -7.40
N LEU A 3 -1.79 -11.95 -6.27
CA LEU A 3 -2.38 -11.09 -5.23
C LEU A 3 -1.54 -11.22 -3.96
N ILE A 4 -1.10 -10.09 -3.41
CA ILE A 4 -0.34 -10.04 -2.16
C ILE A 4 -1.16 -9.24 -1.15
N CYS A 5 -1.52 -9.88 -0.03
CA CYS A 5 -2.25 -9.24 1.07
C CYS A 5 -1.31 -9.01 2.24
N VAL A 6 -1.24 -7.78 2.73
CA VAL A 6 -0.48 -7.41 3.93
C VAL A 6 -1.47 -7.09 5.04
N CYS A 7 -1.67 -8.03 5.96
CA CYS A 7 -2.64 -7.91 7.06
C CYS A 7 -2.00 -8.20 8.42
N SER A 8 -2.52 -7.57 9.47
CA SER A 8 -2.18 -7.83 10.87
C SER A 8 -3.23 -7.18 11.78
N PRO A 9 -3.63 -7.87 12.87
CA PRO A 9 -4.64 -7.36 13.80
C PRO A 9 -4.14 -6.16 14.63
N LYS A 10 -2.83 -5.91 14.64
CA LYS A 10 -2.24 -4.81 15.42
C LYS A 10 -2.03 -3.56 14.57
N GLY A 11 -2.43 -2.40 15.10
CA GLY A 11 -2.12 -1.08 14.55
C GLY A 11 -0.64 -0.73 14.68
N GLY A 12 -0.10 0.08 13.76
CA GLY A 12 1.27 0.61 13.88
C GLY A 12 2.42 -0.37 13.60
N VAL A 13 2.15 -1.60 13.14
CA VAL A 13 3.20 -2.60 12.83
C VAL A 13 3.84 -2.44 11.43
N GLY A 14 3.50 -1.36 10.70
CA GLY A 14 4.09 -1.08 9.39
C GLY A 14 3.40 -1.74 8.18
N LYS A 15 2.15 -2.21 8.31
CA LYS A 15 1.38 -2.83 7.19
C LYS A 15 1.34 -1.93 5.95
N THR A 16 0.87 -0.70 6.11
CA THR A 16 0.72 0.29 5.04
C THR A 16 2.07 0.67 4.45
N THR A 17 3.09 0.86 5.31
CA THR A 17 4.46 1.14 4.88
C THR A 17 5.03 0.01 4.02
N LEU A 18 4.84 -1.24 4.42
CA LEU A 18 5.29 -2.40 3.68
C LEU A 18 4.54 -2.54 2.35
N ALA A 19 3.21 -2.39 2.36
CA ALA A 19 2.38 -2.45 1.16
C ALA A 19 2.79 -1.38 0.13
N ALA A 20 3.01 -0.13 0.58
CA ALA A 20 3.45 0.96 -0.27
C ALA A 20 4.82 0.70 -0.92
N ASN A 21 5.81 0.27 -0.11
CA ASN A 21 7.16 0.01 -0.61
C ASN A 21 7.23 -1.22 -1.53
N LEU A 22 6.44 -2.26 -1.23
CA LEU A 22 6.34 -3.43 -2.10
C LEU A 22 5.72 -3.05 -3.46
N ALA A 23 4.62 -2.28 -3.45
CA ALA A 23 4.00 -1.80 -4.68
C ALA A 23 4.95 -0.91 -5.50
N TYR A 24 5.65 0.02 -4.84
CA TYR A 24 6.64 0.88 -5.47
C TYR A 24 7.80 0.08 -6.08
N SER A 25 8.36 -0.87 -5.34
CA SER A 25 9.47 -1.72 -5.82
C SER A 25 9.04 -2.56 -7.02
N LEU A 26 7.86 -3.21 -6.98
CA LEU A 26 7.33 -3.98 -8.10
C LEU A 26 7.04 -3.11 -9.33
N ALA A 27 6.53 -1.89 -9.14
CA ALA A 27 6.32 -0.96 -10.24
C ALA A 27 7.65 -0.54 -10.89
N ARG A 28 8.70 -0.32 -10.08
CA ARG A 28 10.05 0.00 -10.56
C ARG A 28 10.70 -1.10 -11.39
N THR A 29 10.32 -2.37 -11.21
CA THR A 29 10.81 -3.47 -12.06
C THR A 29 10.06 -3.57 -13.39
N GLY A 30 9.18 -2.61 -13.72
CA GLY A 30 8.37 -2.63 -14.93
C GLY A 30 7.05 -3.40 -14.81
N SER A 31 6.70 -3.88 -13.60
CA SER A 31 5.42 -4.57 -13.39
C SER A 31 4.26 -3.58 -13.40
N LYS A 32 3.12 -3.98 -13.98
CA LYS A 32 1.85 -3.26 -13.76
C LYS A 32 1.32 -3.60 -12.38
N VAL A 33 1.25 -2.61 -11.49
CA VAL A 33 0.88 -2.79 -10.08
C VAL A 33 -0.36 -1.97 -9.75
N LEU A 34 -1.31 -2.60 -9.07
CA LEU A 34 -2.44 -1.95 -8.41
C LEU A 34 -2.26 -2.08 -6.90
N ALA A 35 -2.24 -0.96 -6.19
CA ALA A 35 -2.22 -0.92 -4.73
C ALA A 35 -3.62 -0.58 -4.21
N LEU A 36 -4.11 -1.34 -3.22
CA LEU A 36 -5.43 -1.18 -2.61
C LEU A 36 -5.25 -0.96 -1.10
N ASP A 37 -6.02 -0.03 -0.55
CA ASP A 37 -6.11 0.21 0.89
C ASP A 37 -7.49 -0.21 1.39
N PHE A 38 -7.51 -1.06 2.41
CA PHE A 38 -8.73 -1.49 3.10
C PHE A 38 -8.70 -1.09 4.58
N ASP A 39 -7.75 -0.23 4.99
CA ASP A 39 -7.70 0.34 6.33
C ASP A 39 -8.54 1.62 6.37
N VAL A 40 -9.34 1.79 7.44
CA VAL A 40 -10.20 2.96 7.64
C VAL A 40 -9.39 4.27 7.67
N GLN A 41 -8.11 4.20 8.04
CA GLN A 41 -7.22 5.37 8.05
C GLN A 41 -6.85 5.85 6.64
N ASN A 42 -7.04 5.04 5.60
CA ASN A 42 -6.72 5.35 4.20
C ASN A 42 -5.31 5.95 4.00
N ALA A 43 -4.34 5.49 4.80
CA ALA A 43 -3.01 6.08 4.89
C ALA A 43 -2.10 5.69 3.71
N LEU A 44 -2.46 4.69 2.90
CA LEU A 44 -1.65 4.23 1.78
C LEU A 44 -1.42 5.34 0.75
N CYS A 45 -2.44 6.17 0.49
CA CYS A 45 -2.38 7.23 -0.51
C CYS A 45 -1.30 8.28 -0.19
N LEU A 46 -1.02 8.51 1.10
CA LEU A 46 -0.02 9.47 1.57
C LEU A 46 1.40 9.09 1.13
N HIS A 47 1.69 7.78 1.02
CA HIS A 47 2.98 7.29 0.51
C HIS A 47 3.20 7.59 -0.97
N PHE A 48 2.12 7.90 -1.70
CA PHE A 48 2.15 8.24 -3.13
C PHE A 48 1.93 9.73 -3.39
N GLY A 49 2.07 10.58 -2.36
CA GLY A 49 1.90 12.03 -2.49
C GLY A 49 0.46 12.47 -2.80
N ARG A 50 -0.53 11.59 -2.56
CA ARG A 50 -1.95 11.93 -2.67
C ARG A 50 -2.48 12.35 -1.31
N THR A 51 -3.51 13.18 -1.28
CA THR A 51 -4.23 13.51 -0.06
C THR A 51 -5.25 12.41 0.24
N ALA A 52 -5.44 12.07 1.52
CA ALA A 52 -6.47 11.11 1.96
C ALA A 52 -7.90 11.63 1.72
N GLU A 53 -8.01 12.92 1.43
CA GLU A 53 -9.24 13.62 1.09
C GLU A 53 -9.06 14.28 -0.29
N ARG A 54 -9.67 13.68 -1.32
CA ARG A 54 -10.07 14.21 -2.64
C ARG A 54 -10.11 13.09 -3.68
#